data_AF-A0A3M1C607-F1
#
_entry.id   AF-A0A3M1C607-F1
#
_cell.length_a   1.000
_cell.length_b   1.000
_cell.length_c   1.000
_cell.angle_alpha   90.00
_cell.angle_beta   90.00
_cell.angle_gamma   90.00
#
_symmetry.space_group_name_H-M   'P 1'
#
loop_
_entity.id
_entity.type
_entity.pdbx_description
1 polymer ?
#
loop_
_entity_poly.entity_id
_entity_poly.type
_entity_poly.pdbx_seq_one_letter_code
_entity_poly.pdbx_strand_id
1 'polypeptide(L)'
;LYGEKVQGEMRGNGQFSPEISSFVEKLTRLSQLPYVKATRVVGRYGLLYALARMCTSSLGGDFQLPKGRGGFEEYLYEVVFSVVEAEAFKKELEKEGIDFYTLGHTQKTFLSWERGKVSCDELLQAYETGWEQNFENLD
;
A
#
# COMPACT_ATOMS: atom_id res chain seq x y z
N LEU A 1 -16.47 -5.07 -10.44
CA LEU A 1 -16.71 -4.58 -11.82
C LEU A 1 -18.13 -4.99 -12.19
N TYR A 2 -19.05 -4.04 -12.29
CA TYR A 2 -20.36 -4.31 -12.87
C TYR A 2 -20.25 -4.12 -14.38
N GLY A 3 -20.87 -4.99 -15.17
CA GLY A 3 -20.94 -4.87 -16.62
C GLY A 3 -22.40 -4.94 -17.04
N GLU A 4 -22.84 -3.98 -17.85
CA GLU A 4 -24.09 -4.14 -18.58
C GLU A 4 -23.82 -5.03 -19.80
N LYS A 5 -24.69 -6.03 -20.00
CA LYS A 5 -24.68 -6.83 -21.23
C LYS A 5 -25.26 -5.98 -22.36
N VAL A 6 -24.38 -5.35 -23.14
CA VAL A 6 -24.75 -4.80 -24.45
C VAL A 6 -24.03 -5.64 -25.50
N GLN A 7 -24.79 -6.43 -26.26
CA GLN A 7 -24.36 -7.15 -27.47
C GLN A 7 -23.02 -7.91 -27.36
N GLY A 8 -22.93 -8.90 -26.46
CA GLY A 8 -21.88 -9.93 -26.52
C GLY A 8 -20.46 -9.50 -26.09
N GLU A 9 -20.21 -8.22 -25.83
CA GLU A 9 -18.97 -7.71 -25.26
C GLU A 9 -19.22 -7.22 -23.82
N MET A 10 -18.57 -7.81 -22.82
CA MET A 10 -18.54 -7.19 -21.48
C MET A 10 -17.66 -5.94 -21.56
N ARG A 11 -18.29 -4.77 -21.73
CA ARG A 11 -17.61 -3.49 -21.56
C ARG A 11 -17.73 -3.07 -20.10
N GLY A 12 -16.60 -3.03 -19.40
CA GLY A 12 -16.53 -2.36 -18.11
C GLY A 12 -16.86 -0.88 -18.30
N ASN A 13 -17.92 -0.40 -17.67
CA ASN A 13 -18.41 0.97 -17.75
C ASN A 13 -17.57 1.96 -16.90
N GLY A 14 -16.42 1.53 -16.39
CA GLY A 14 -15.51 2.35 -15.59
C GLY A 14 -16.05 2.78 -14.23
N GLN A 15 -17.23 2.29 -13.83
CA GLN A 15 -17.87 2.65 -12.57
C GLN A 15 -17.52 1.64 -11.48
N PHE A 16 -17.04 2.15 -10.35
CA PHE A 16 -16.90 1.35 -9.14
C PHE A 16 -18.27 0.94 -8.62
N SER A 17 -18.34 -0.20 -7.92
CA SER A 17 -19.56 -0.53 -7.19
C SER A 17 -19.77 0.49 -6.06
N PRO A 18 -21.02 0.75 -5.64
CA PRO A 18 -21.29 1.67 -4.53
C PRO A 18 -20.47 1.38 -3.26
N GLU A 19 -20.20 0.10 -2.99
CA GLU A 19 -19.41 -0.36 -1.85
C GLU A 19 -17.94 0.06 -1.99
N ILE A 20 -17.35 -0.11 -3.18
CA ILE A 20 -15.97 0.29 -3.45
C ILE A 20 -15.85 1.81 -3.42
N SER A 21 -16.79 2.53 -4.02
CA SER A 21 -16.82 4.00 -3.97
C SER A 21 -16.88 4.50 -2.52
N SER A 22 -17.79 3.94 -1.72
CA SER A 22 -17.89 4.27 -0.30
C SER A 22 -16.61 3.94 0.47
N PHE A 23 -15.98 2.80 0.19
CA PHE A 23 -14.70 2.44 0.79
C PHE A 23 -13.59 3.45 0.45
N VAL A 24 -13.45 3.83 -0.83
CA VAL A 24 -12.46 4.82 -1.28
C VAL A 24 -12.72 6.19 -0.65
N GLU A 25 -13.98 6.63 -0.57
CA GLU A 25 -14.36 7.88 0.10
C GLU A 25 -13.97 7.87 1.58
N LYS A 26 -14.27 6.78 2.30
CA LYS A 26 -13.90 6.61 3.71
C LYS A 26 -12.39 6.72 3.90
N LEU A 27 -11.61 5.98 3.11
CA LEU A 27 -10.15 6.03 3.16
C LEU A 27 -9.59 7.42 2.82
N THR A 28 -10.21 8.11 1.87
CA THR A 28 -9.82 9.47 1.50
C THR A 28 -10.00 10.42 2.67
N ARG A 29 -11.13 10.38 3.38
CA ARG A 29 -11.33 11.19 4.59
C ARG A 29 -10.35 10.81 5.70
N LEU A 30 -10.15 9.52 5.94
CA LEU A 30 -9.22 9.02 6.95
C LEU A 30 -7.78 9.50 6.69
N SER A 31 -7.36 9.58 5.42
CA SER A 31 -6.03 10.07 5.05
C SER A 31 -5.78 11.54 5.35
N GLN A 32 -6.83 12.32 5.59
CA GLN A 32 -6.76 13.75 5.90
C GLN A 32 -6.67 14.03 7.41
N LEU A 33 -6.71 12.99 8.26
CA LEU A 33 -6.63 13.16 9.70
C LEU A 33 -5.23 13.66 10.13
N PRO A 34 -5.15 14.53 11.15
CA PRO A 34 -3.92 15.27 11.48
C PRO A 34 -2.74 14.38 11.93
N TYR A 35 -3.05 13.19 12.44
CA TYR A 35 -2.05 12.21 12.87
C TYR A 35 -1.62 11.23 11.78
N VAL A 36 -2.16 11.32 10.56
CA VAL A 36 -1.68 10.57 9.38
C VAL A 36 -0.50 11.31 8.76
N LYS A 37 0.59 10.59 8.48
CA LYS A 37 1.84 11.16 7.93
C LYS A 37 2.11 10.72 6.50
N ALA A 38 1.72 9.50 6.16
CA ALA A 38 1.82 8.99 4.80
C ALA A 38 0.76 7.94 4.57
N THR A 39 0.31 7.84 3.32
CA THR A 39 -0.60 6.79 2.87
C THR A 39 -0.08 6.21 1.58
N ARG A 40 -0.33 4.92 1.35
CA ARG A 40 -0.01 4.28 0.08
C ARG A 40 -0.94 3.12 -0.20
N VAL A 41 -1.49 3.09 -1.41
CA VAL A 41 -2.26 1.95 -1.90
C VAL A 41 -1.33 0.77 -2.13
N VAL A 42 -1.71 -0.41 -1.65
CA VAL A 42 -1.09 -1.68 -2.02
C VAL A 42 -1.72 -2.12 -3.33
N GLY A 43 -0.87 -2.33 -4.34
CA GLY A 43 -1.31 -2.69 -5.67
C GLY A 43 -0.40 -3.75 -6.25
N ARG A 44 0.02 -3.52 -7.50
CA ARG A 44 0.94 -4.41 -8.19
C ARG A 44 2.21 -4.63 -7.37
N TYR A 45 2.69 -5.87 -7.33
CA TYR A 45 3.85 -6.35 -6.58
C TYR A 45 3.68 -6.46 -5.04
N GLY A 46 2.47 -6.22 -4.52
CA GLY A 46 2.10 -6.56 -3.15
C GLY A 46 2.62 -5.60 -2.06
N LEU A 47 2.45 -6.03 -0.80
CA LEU A 47 2.64 -5.21 0.39
C LEU A 47 4.10 -4.81 0.62
N LEU A 48 5.06 -5.73 0.45
CA LEU A 48 6.48 -5.41 0.62
C LEU A 48 6.95 -4.35 -0.38
N TYR A 49 6.44 -4.41 -1.62
CA TYR A 49 6.73 -3.37 -2.60
C TYR A 49 6.14 -2.03 -2.17
N ALA A 50 4.89 -2.00 -1.70
CA ALA A 50 4.28 -0.78 -1.18
C ALA A 50 5.10 -0.19 -0.01
N LEU A 51 5.50 -1.01 0.95
CA LEU A 51 6.34 -0.59 2.09
C LEU A 51 7.71 -0.08 1.63
N ALA A 52 8.37 -0.78 0.71
CA ALA A 52 9.64 -0.34 0.14
C ALA A 52 9.52 1.03 -0.54
N ARG A 53 8.42 1.27 -1.24
CA ARG A 53 8.17 2.56 -1.90
C ARG A 53 7.72 3.66 -0.95
N MET A 54 7.38 3.35 0.31
CA MET A 54 7.19 4.36 1.37
C MET A 54 8.50 4.72 2.08
N CYS A 55 9.58 3.96 1.85
CA CYS A 55 10.88 4.26 2.41
C CYS A 55 11.53 5.48 1.72
N THR A 56 12.39 6.15 2.45
CA THR A 56 13.33 7.16 1.97
C THR A 56 14.73 6.75 2.43
N SER A 57 15.79 7.38 1.92
CA SER A 57 17.18 7.06 2.30
C SER A 57 17.41 7.03 3.81
N SER A 58 16.68 7.87 4.55
CA SER A 58 16.79 7.98 6.00
C SER A 58 15.69 7.27 6.81
N LEU A 59 14.61 6.82 6.16
CA LEU A 59 13.41 6.33 6.84
C LEU A 59 12.91 5.03 6.21
N GLY A 60 12.85 3.98 7.00
CA GLY A 60 12.21 2.71 6.67
C GLY A 60 11.26 2.27 7.79
N GLY A 61 11.22 0.97 8.06
CA GLY A 61 10.38 0.41 9.10
C GLY A 61 10.71 -1.03 9.43
N ASP A 62 10.23 -1.47 10.59
CA ASP A 62 10.26 -2.85 11.03
C ASP A 62 8.82 -3.37 11.08
N PHE A 63 8.53 -4.34 10.23
CA PHE A 63 7.17 -4.77 9.94
C PHE A 63 7.00 -6.28 10.10
N GLN A 64 5.85 -6.66 10.64
CA GLN A 64 5.35 -8.02 10.64
C GLN A 64 4.28 -8.16 9.58
N LEU A 65 4.39 -9.18 8.74
CA LEU A 65 3.39 -9.46 7.72
C LEU A 65 2.19 -10.16 8.37
N PRO A 66 0.95 -9.90 7.90
CA PRO A 66 -0.22 -10.62 8.38
C PRO A 66 -0.02 -12.14 8.31
N LYS A 67 -0.48 -12.87 9.34
CA LYS A 67 -0.27 -14.31 9.45
C LYS A 67 -0.82 -15.03 8.21
N GLY A 68 0.01 -15.86 7.58
CA GLY A 68 -0.37 -16.66 6.41
C GLY A 68 -0.33 -15.90 5.09
N ARG A 69 0.14 -14.64 5.09
CA ARG A 69 0.22 -13.80 3.90
C ARG A 69 1.65 -13.72 3.35
N GLY A 70 1.79 -13.85 2.04
CA GLY A 70 3.02 -13.56 1.32
C GLY A 70 3.23 -12.06 1.12
N GLY A 71 4.47 -11.59 1.26
CA GLY A 71 4.79 -10.16 1.12
C GLY A 71 4.58 -9.59 -0.30
N PHE A 72 4.57 -10.45 -1.32
CA PHE A 72 4.42 -10.08 -2.73
C PHE A 72 3.04 -10.45 -3.31
N GLU A 73 2.14 -10.98 -2.47
CA GLU A 73 0.77 -11.28 -2.90
C GLU A 73 -0.02 -9.98 -3.06
N GLU A 74 -0.77 -9.91 -4.16
CA GLU A 74 -1.59 -8.76 -4.52
C GLU A 74 -2.99 -8.91 -3.95
N TYR A 75 -3.43 -7.90 -3.21
CA TYR A 75 -4.80 -7.79 -2.69
C TYR A 75 -5.37 -6.47 -3.18
N LEU A 76 -6.60 -6.51 -3.67
CA LEU A 76 -7.31 -5.30 -4.07
C LEU A 76 -7.83 -4.57 -2.84
N TYR A 77 -7.93 -3.24 -2.95
CA TYR A 77 -8.53 -2.37 -1.92
C TYR A 77 -7.79 -2.37 -0.59
N GLU A 78 -6.48 -2.42 -0.64
CA GLU A 78 -5.64 -2.33 0.55
C GLU A 78 -4.81 -1.05 0.54
N VAL A 79 -4.68 -0.41 1.70
CA VAL A 79 -3.93 0.82 1.88
C VAL A 79 -3.11 0.76 3.17
N VAL A 80 -1.83 1.11 3.07
CA VAL A 80 -0.93 1.31 4.20
C VAL A 80 -1.03 2.74 4.68
N PHE A 81 -1.16 2.92 5.99
CA PHE A 81 -1.10 4.22 6.66
C PHE A 81 0.10 4.26 7.60
N SER A 82 0.83 5.36 7.58
CA SER A 82 1.80 5.74 8.61
C SER A 82 1.16 6.82 9.48
N VAL A 83 1.11 6.58 10.79
CA VAL A 83 0.41 7.44 11.76
C VAL A 83 1.23 7.66 13.02
N VAL A 84 1.03 8.80 13.68
CA VAL A 84 1.69 9.13 14.97
C VAL A 84 0.84 8.68 16.16
N GLU A 85 -0.48 8.75 16.04
CA GLU A 85 -1.44 8.36 17.09
C GLU A 85 -2.19 7.10 16.70
N ALA A 86 -1.49 5.96 16.75
CA ALA A 86 -2.02 4.67 16.27
C ALA A 86 -3.35 4.29 16.91
N GLU A 87 -3.50 4.43 18.23
CA GLU A 87 -4.72 4.06 18.94
C GLU A 87 -5.92 4.96 18.60
N ALA A 88 -5.68 6.26 18.33
CA ALA A 88 -6.74 7.15 17.87
C ALA A 88 -7.17 6.77 16.44
N PHE A 89 -6.22 6.48 15.57
CA PHE A 89 -6.54 6.07 14.20
C PHE A 89 -7.29 4.73 14.13
N LYS A 90 -6.91 3.74 14.95
CA LYS A 90 -7.62 2.45 15.05
C LYS A 90 -9.09 2.65 15.40
N LYS A 91 -9.40 3.52 16.35
CA LYS A 91 -10.80 3.85 16.69
C LYS A 91 -11.58 4.44 15.52
N GLU A 92 -10.95 5.26 14.68
CA GLU A 92 -11.60 5.76 13.47
C GLU A 92 -11.85 4.64 12.44
N LEU A 93 -10.90 3.72 12.27
CA LEU A 93 -11.08 2.55 11.40
C LEU A 93 -12.22 1.64 11.89
N GLU A 94 -12.29 1.39 13.20
CA GLU A 94 -13.36 0.60 13.83
C GLU A 94 -14.74 1.25 13.63
N LYS A 95 -14.86 2.57 13.82
CA LYS A 95 -16.11 3.31 13.57
C LYS A 95 -16.59 3.19 12.12
N GLU A 96 -15.65 3.18 11.18
CA GLU A 96 -15.93 3.07 9.74
C GLU A 96 -16.22 1.62 9.29
N GLY A 97 -16.02 0.64 10.19
CA GLY A 97 -16.18 -0.79 9.92
C GLY A 97 -15.12 -1.32 8.94
N ILE A 98 -13.90 -0.80 9.01
CA ILE A 98 -12.80 -1.17 8.12
C ILE A 98 -11.91 -2.19 8.82
N ASP A 99 -11.67 -3.33 8.17
CA ASP A 99 -10.70 -4.32 8.64
C ASP A 99 -9.28 -3.77 8.54
N PHE A 100 -8.49 -3.93 9.62
CA PHE A 100 -7.13 -3.43 9.66
C PHE A 100 -6.18 -4.38 10.38
N TYR A 101 -4.89 -4.22 10.09
CA TYR A 101 -3.81 -4.93 10.75
C TYR A 101 -2.68 -3.95 11.09
N THR A 102 -2.09 -4.10 12.28
CA THR A 102 -0.93 -3.30 12.67
C THR A 102 0.33 -3.97 12.15
N LEU A 103 0.96 -3.36 11.14
CA LEU A 103 2.17 -3.90 10.53
C LEU A 103 3.41 -3.72 11.41
N GLY A 104 3.55 -2.61 12.12
CA GLY A 104 4.76 -2.35 12.90
C GLY A 104 5.03 -0.87 13.06
N HIS A 105 6.30 -0.49 13.03
CA HIS A 105 6.71 0.89 13.28
C HIS A 105 7.78 1.35 12.30
N THR A 106 7.84 2.66 12.06
CA THR A 106 8.91 3.26 11.26
C THR A 106 10.21 3.28 12.03
N GLN A 107 11.32 3.05 11.33
CA GLN A 107 12.68 3.12 11.89
C GLN A 107 13.62 3.82 10.90
N LYS A 108 14.85 4.10 11.31
CA LYS A 108 15.84 4.72 10.42
C LYS A 108 16.49 3.68 9.50
N THR A 109 16.84 4.12 8.29
CA THR A 109 17.78 3.51 7.33
C THR A 109 17.53 2.08 6.84
N PHE A 110 16.59 1.33 7.40
CA PHE A 110 16.31 -0.04 7.00
C PHE A 110 14.83 -0.34 6.89
N LEU A 111 14.49 -1.14 5.88
CA LEU A 111 13.26 -1.91 5.84
C LEU A 111 13.55 -3.32 6.35
N SER A 112 12.90 -3.75 7.42
CA SER A 112 12.97 -5.11 7.95
C SER A 112 11.59 -5.76 8.05
N TRP A 113 11.58 -7.07 7.87
CA TRP A 113 10.45 -7.95 8.12
C TRP A 113 10.96 -9.32 8.61
N GLU A 114 10.07 -10.26 8.94
CA GLU A 114 10.47 -11.51 9.61
C GLU A 114 11.48 -12.35 8.84
N ARG A 115 11.58 -12.15 7.52
CA ARG A 115 12.42 -12.96 6.62
C ARG A 115 13.55 -12.16 5.97
N GLY A 116 13.72 -10.88 6.28
CA GLY A 116 14.73 -10.07 5.58
C GLY A 116 14.90 -8.67 6.13
N LYS A 117 16.02 -8.07 5.75
CA LYS A 117 16.37 -6.69 6.06
C LYS A 117 17.15 -6.13 4.87
N VAL A 118 16.76 -4.95 4.41
CA VAL A 118 17.39 -4.27 3.27
C VAL A 118 17.62 -2.81 3.63
N SER A 119 18.74 -2.24 3.18
CA SER A 119 19.01 -0.82 3.39
C SER A 119 18.04 0.02 2.56
N CYS A 120 17.60 1.15 3.10
CA CYS A 120 16.73 2.05 2.34
C CYS A 120 17.43 2.65 1.11
N ASP A 121 18.75 2.84 1.17
CA ASP A 121 19.54 3.32 0.04
C ASP A 121 19.62 2.27 -1.08
N GLU A 122 19.79 0.99 -0.72
CA GLU A 122 19.77 -0.11 -1.69
C GLU A 122 18.40 -0.22 -2.37
N LEU A 123 17.31 -0.04 -1.62
CA LEU A 123 15.95 -0.03 -2.18
C LEU A 123 15.72 1.13 -3.15
N LEU A 124 16.21 2.32 -2.81
CA LEU A 124 16.12 3.49 -3.68
C LEU A 124 16.95 3.31 -4.94
N GLN A 125 18.21 2.89 -4.79
CA GLN A 125 19.10 2.65 -5.92
C GLN A 125 18.53 1.57 -6.85
N ALA A 126 18.09 0.43 -6.33
CA ALA A 126 17.50 -0.64 -7.14
C ALA A 126 16.24 -0.18 -7.90
N TYR A 127 15.46 0.73 -7.31
CA TYR A 127 14.32 1.32 -7.99
C TYR A 127 14.76 2.25 -9.13
N GLU A 128 15.72 3.13 -8.88
CA GLU A 128 16.20 4.12 -9.85
C GLU A 128 16.93 3.44 -11.03
N THR A 129 17.84 2.51 -10.76
CA THR A 129 18.64 1.82 -11.78
C THR A 129 17.85 0.73 -12.51
N GLY A 130 16.80 0.19 -11.89
CA GLY A 130 15.91 -0.77 -12.55
C GLY A 130 15.18 -0.18 -13.77
N TRP A 131 14.96 1.14 -13.79
CA TRP A 131 14.45 1.83 -15.00
C TRP A 131 15.52 1.89 -16.08
N GLU A 132 16.76 2.25 -15.73
CA GLU A 132 17.85 2.38 -16.71
C GLU A 132 18.09 1.06 -17.45
N GLN A 133 18.15 -0.07 -16.74
CA GLN A 133 18.39 -1.38 -17.34
C GLN A 133 17.25 -1.88 -18.25
N ASN A 134 16.00 -1.47 -17.99
CA ASN A 134 14.86 -1.87 -18.83
C ASN A 134 14.70 -1.00 -20.07
N PHE A 135 15.35 0.17 -20.11
CA PHE A 135 15.26 1.13 -21.22
C PHE A 135 16.56 1.26 -22.02
N GLU A 136 17.70 0.73 -21.55
CA GLU A 136 18.96 0.62 -22.32
C GLU A 136 18.83 -0.22 -23.61
N ASN A 137 17.74 -0.99 -23.78
CA ASN A 137 17.47 -1.79 -25.00
C ASN A 137 16.40 -1.16 -25.92
N LEU A 138 16.10 0.15 -25.78
CA LEU A 138 15.11 0.85 -26.62
C LEU A 138 15.72 1.73 -27.72
N ASP A 139 17.02 1.60 -28.00
CA ASP A 139 17.69 2.20 -29.16
C ASP A 139 17.60 1.31 -30.42
#